data_AF-A0A0E3M830-F1
#
_entry.id   AF-A0A0E3M830-F1
#
_cell.length_a   1.000
_cell.length_b   1.000
_cell.length_c   1.000
_cell.angle_alpha   90.00
_cell.angle_beta   90.00
_cell.angle_gamma   90.00
#
_symmetry.space_group_name_H-M   'P 1'
#
loop_
_entity.id
_entity.type
_entity.pdbx_description
1 polymer ?
#
loop_
_entity_poly.entity_id
_entity_poly.type
_entity_poly.pdbx_seq_one_letter_code
_entity_poly.pdbx_strand_id
1 'polypeptide(L)'
;MERVLKIITLDIRKKGFFKNLMISLFVVACILFLICTKGEVSIIPKIMLQIISYILLVVFSFSLTQEFSNKTDKMIFTGIFSRIEIMFSKLSSFIIAAMVCFIFYEILSIVCNTFNSKMLLNNLYSFIVFAFTLGTFELLISVFTSNFLLAGIIGYVLYFDLILALLNQALGSGRSEAVKQVIRSLPFYIANTGFYSGGYTVNQSIIMICCGVLFLISACAVIYRKDI
;
A
#
# COMPACT_ATOMS: atom_id res chain seq x y z
N MET A 1 -8.62 -23.28 -4.83
CA MET A 1 -7.29 -22.70 -5.13
C MET A 1 -7.09 -22.37 -6.61
N GLU A 2 -7.25 -23.32 -7.54
CA GLU A 2 -7.04 -23.06 -8.98
C GLU A 2 -7.88 -21.90 -9.54
N ARG A 3 -9.12 -21.74 -9.05
CA ARG A 3 -10.02 -20.65 -9.45
C ARG A 3 -9.51 -19.28 -9.00
N VAL A 4 -9.10 -19.14 -7.73
CA VAL A 4 -8.50 -17.92 -7.19
C VAL A 4 -7.21 -17.55 -7.94
N LEU A 5 -6.36 -18.54 -8.21
CA LEU A 5 -5.15 -18.36 -9.04
C LEU A 5 -5.48 -17.84 -10.44
N LYS A 6 -6.54 -18.33 -11.08
CA LYS A 6 -6.99 -17.81 -12.39
C LYS A 6 -7.43 -16.35 -12.31
N ILE A 7 -8.15 -15.93 -11.27
CA ILE A 7 -8.55 -14.52 -11.09
C ILE A 7 -7.33 -13.64 -10.86
N ILE A 8 -6.42 -14.06 -9.99
CA ILE A 8 -5.15 -13.36 -9.74
C ILE A 8 -4.39 -13.21 -11.06
N THR A 9 -4.30 -14.27 -11.85
CA THR A 9 -3.62 -14.24 -13.15
C THR A 9 -4.32 -13.30 -14.14
N LEU A 10 -5.65 -13.21 -14.12
CA LEU A 10 -6.43 -12.29 -14.96
C LEU A 10 -6.25 -10.83 -14.54
N ASP A 11 -6.28 -10.54 -13.24
CA ASP A 11 -6.02 -9.21 -12.70
C ASP A 11 -4.58 -8.76 -12.99
N ILE A 12 -3.60 -9.67 -12.86
CA ILE A 12 -2.20 -9.43 -13.22
C ILE A 12 -2.04 -9.22 -14.73
N ARG A 13 -2.74 -10.01 -15.55
CA ARG A 13 -2.69 -9.93 -17.01
C ARG A 13 -3.58 -8.83 -17.58
N LYS A 14 -4.28 -8.03 -16.76
CA LYS A 14 -4.98 -6.83 -17.24
C LYS A 14 -3.98 -5.97 -18.00
N LYS A 15 -4.19 -5.87 -19.31
CA LYS A 15 -3.28 -5.19 -20.24
C LYS A 15 -2.99 -3.79 -19.72
N GLY A 16 -1.73 -3.54 -19.37
CA GLY A 16 -1.25 -2.21 -19.01
C GLY A 16 -0.98 -1.98 -17.52
N PHE A 17 -1.46 -2.81 -16.57
CA PHE A 17 -1.23 -2.55 -15.14
C PHE A 17 0.27 -2.54 -14.78
N PHE A 18 0.98 -3.65 -15.03
CA PHE A 18 2.44 -3.73 -14.80
C PHE A 18 3.21 -2.75 -15.66
N LYS A 19 2.79 -2.56 -16.92
CA LYS A 19 3.44 -1.63 -17.84
C LYS A 19 3.38 -0.21 -17.30
N ASN A 20 2.22 0.25 -16.86
CA ASN A 20 2.01 1.60 -16.32
C ASN A 20 2.74 1.79 -15.00
N LEU A 21 2.71 0.78 -14.12
CA LEU A 21 3.47 0.80 -12.86
C LEU A 21 4.98 0.93 -13.13
N MET A 22 5.55 0.12 -14.01
CA MET A 22 6.96 0.20 -14.38
C MET A 22 7.33 1.52 -15.05
N ILE A 23 6.50 2.03 -15.97
CA ILE A 23 6.69 3.34 -16.60
C ILE A 23 6.70 4.44 -15.52
N SER A 24 5.74 4.41 -14.58
CA SER A 24 5.66 5.41 -13.52
C SER A 24 6.90 5.42 -12.64
N LEU A 25 7.39 4.24 -12.22
CA LEU A 25 8.60 4.09 -11.41
C LEU A 25 9.83 4.59 -12.17
N PHE A 26 9.95 4.25 -13.46
CA PHE A 26 11.07 4.66 -14.28
C PHE A 26 11.10 6.17 -14.52
N VAL A 27 9.95 6.77 -14.87
CA VAL A 27 9.84 8.23 -15.07
C VAL A 27 10.20 8.99 -13.79
N VAL A 28 9.69 8.55 -12.64
CA VAL A 28 10.03 9.15 -11.35
C VAL A 28 11.52 9.03 -11.06
N ALA A 29 12.13 7.85 -11.28
CA ALA A 29 13.56 7.67 -11.08
C ALA A 29 14.37 8.62 -11.99
N CYS A 30 14.03 8.74 -13.27
CA CYS A 30 14.69 9.69 -14.18
C CYS A 30 14.59 11.13 -13.68
N ILE A 31 13.40 11.56 -13.20
CA ILE A 31 13.21 12.90 -12.63
C ILE A 31 14.10 13.10 -11.40
N LEU A 32 14.16 12.13 -10.49
CA LEU A 32 15.03 12.20 -9.31
C LEU A 32 16.51 12.29 -9.70
N PHE A 33 16.96 11.50 -10.69
CA PHE A 33 18.33 11.60 -11.19
C PHE A 33 18.64 12.97 -11.79
N LEU A 34 17.70 13.59 -12.51
CA LEU A 34 17.86 14.94 -13.05
C LEU A 34 17.97 16.01 -11.95
N ILE A 35 17.14 15.90 -10.90
CA ILE A 35 17.14 16.84 -9.77
C ILE A 35 18.41 16.68 -8.91
N CYS A 36 18.83 15.45 -8.64
CA CYS A 36 19.97 15.14 -7.76
C CYS A 36 21.35 15.15 -8.46
N THR A 37 21.43 15.66 -9.71
CA THR A 37 22.67 15.71 -10.53
C THR A 37 23.85 16.41 -9.83
N LYS A 38 23.61 17.23 -8.81
CA LYS A 38 24.64 18.00 -8.07
C LYS A 38 25.25 17.26 -6.86
N GLY A 39 25.31 15.93 -6.87
CA GLY A 39 26.19 15.16 -5.98
C GLY A 39 25.52 14.33 -4.88
N GLU A 40 24.19 14.34 -4.78
CA GLU A 40 23.46 13.62 -3.71
C GLU A 40 22.71 12.38 -4.22
N VAL A 41 23.32 11.65 -5.16
CA VAL A 41 22.73 10.45 -5.79
C VAL A 41 22.39 9.37 -4.74
N SER A 42 23.12 9.32 -3.63
CA SER A 42 22.87 8.38 -2.52
C SER A 42 21.56 8.65 -1.74
N ILE A 43 20.95 9.83 -1.91
CA ILE A 43 19.67 10.17 -1.27
C ILE A 43 18.48 9.67 -2.10
N ILE A 44 18.68 9.44 -3.41
CA ILE A 44 17.63 9.05 -4.35
C ILE A 44 16.80 7.85 -3.85
N PRO A 45 17.39 6.73 -3.36
CA PRO A 45 16.61 5.59 -2.89
C PRO A 45 15.71 5.93 -1.70
N LYS A 46 16.16 6.79 -0.78
CA LYS A 46 15.34 7.22 0.37
C LYS A 46 14.14 8.05 -0.07
N ILE A 47 14.34 8.98 -1.00
CA ILE A 47 13.23 9.77 -1.58
C ILE A 47 12.29 8.86 -2.37
N MET A 48 12.85 7.91 -3.12
CA MET A 48 12.07 6.93 -3.87
C MET A 48 11.17 6.10 -2.95
N LEU A 49 11.65 5.71 -1.77
CA LEU A 49 10.86 4.96 -0.79
C LEU A 49 9.63 5.75 -0.34
N GLN A 50 9.76 7.06 -0.13
CA GLN A 50 8.62 7.93 0.15
C GLN A 50 7.66 8.00 -1.03
N ILE A 51 8.14 8.19 -2.25
CA ILE A 51 7.29 8.27 -3.45
C ILE A 51 6.59 6.93 -3.73
N ILE A 52 7.25 5.79 -3.49
CA ILE A 52 6.67 4.45 -3.64
C ILE A 52 5.43 4.29 -2.76
N SER A 53 5.42 4.83 -1.54
CA SER A 53 4.23 4.75 -0.67
C SER A 53 3.00 5.40 -1.33
N TYR A 54 3.18 6.52 -2.02
CA TYR A 54 2.13 7.19 -2.81
C TYR A 54 1.74 6.41 -4.06
N ILE A 55 2.73 5.87 -4.79
CA ILE A 55 2.47 5.04 -5.98
C ILE A 55 1.61 3.84 -5.58
N LEU A 56 1.93 3.16 -4.47
CA LEU A 56 1.15 2.02 -3.98
C LEU A 56 -0.28 2.42 -3.63
N LEU A 57 -0.48 3.55 -2.93
CA LEU A 57 -1.83 4.05 -2.66
C LEU A 57 -2.65 4.26 -3.94
N VAL A 58 -2.07 4.96 -4.92
CA VAL A 58 -2.73 5.26 -6.20
C VAL A 58 -3.04 3.96 -6.96
N VAL A 59 -2.08 3.03 -7.00
CA VAL A 59 -2.22 1.73 -7.65
C VAL A 59 -3.33 0.90 -7.01
N PHE A 60 -3.40 0.87 -5.67
CA PHE A 60 -4.44 0.14 -4.94
C PHE A 60 -5.81 0.75 -5.21
N SER A 61 -5.92 2.09 -5.11
CA SER A 61 -7.15 2.83 -5.40
C SER A 61 -7.62 2.60 -6.85
N PHE A 62 -6.70 2.66 -7.82
CA PHE A 62 -7.00 2.49 -9.24
C PHE A 62 -7.41 1.06 -9.61
N SER A 63 -6.78 0.06 -8.99
CA SER A 63 -7.14 -1.34 -9.19
C SER A 63 -8.57 -1.63 -8.73
N LEU A 64 -9.07 -0.91 -7.72
CA LEU A 64 -10.45 -0.99 -7.25
C LEU A 64 -11.42 -0.24 -8.19
N THR A 65 -10.99 0.85 -8.82
CA THR A 65 -11.77 1.65 -9.79
C THR A 65 -12.33 0.85 -10.95
N GLN A 66 -11.47 0.02 -11.56
CA GLN A 66 -11.75 -0.60 -12.85
C GLN A 66 -12.91 -1.60 -12.77
N GLU A 67 -13.28 -2.05 -11.56
CA GLU A 67 -14.38 -3.00 -11.40
C GLU A 67 -15.75 -2.31 -11.38
N PHE A 68 -15.83 -1.15 -10.71
CA PHE A 68 -17.05 -0.34 -10.68
C PHE A 68 -17.34 0.35 -12.01
N SER A 69 -16.32 0.91 -12.67
CA SER A 69 -16.51 1.59 -13.96
C SER A 69 -17.00 0.63 -15.05
N ASN A 70 -16.55 -0.63 -14.98
CA ASN A 70 -16.90 -1.65 -15.96
C ASN A 70 -18.20 -2.39 -15.61
N LYS A 71 -18.94 -1.98 -14.57
CA LYS A 71 -20.13 -2.69 -14.03
C LYS A 71 -19.84 -4.17 -13.73
N THR A 72 -18.57 -4.50 -13.52
CA THR A 72 -18.14 -5.86 -13.17
C THR A 72 -18.66 -6.25 -11.80
N ASP A 73 -19.07 -5.31 -10.94
CA ASP A 73 -19.82 -5.57 -9.71
C ASP A 73 -21.14 -6.33 -9.96
N LYS A 74 -21.70 -6.27 -11.17
CA LYS A 74 -22.83 -7.14 -11.54
C LYS A 74 -22.35 -8.49 -12.07
N MET A 75 -21.31 -8.52 -12.91
CA MET A 75 -20.82 -9.75 -13.57
C MET A 75 -19.98 -10.68 -12.67
N ILE A 76 -19.27 -10.10 -11.70
CA ILE A 76 -18.48 -10.78 -10.66
C ILE A 76 -19.42 -11.37 -9.60
N PHE A 77 -20.55 -10.70 -9.34
CA PHE A 77 -21.55 -11.12 -8.35
C PHE A 77 -22.70 -11.94 -8.96
N THR A 78 -22.73 -12.18 -10.28
CA THR A 78 -23.67 -13.09 -10.95
C THR A 78 -23.37 -14.59 -10.77
N GLY A 79 -22.54 -14.97 -9.77
CA GLY A 79 -22.54 -16.32 -9.21
C GLY A 79 -21.36 -17.25 -9.56
N ILE A 80 -20.37 -16.81 -10.35
CA ILE A 80 -19.20 -17.66 -10.69
C ILE A 80 -18.13 -17.65 -9.57
N PHE A 81 -17.97 -16.52 -8.87
CA PHE A 81 -16.98 -16.34 -7.80
C PHE A 81 -17.63 -15.76 -6.54
N SER A 82 -17.15 -16.17 -5.37
CA SER A 82 -17.63 -15.63 -4.10
C SER A 82 -17.01 -14.26 -3.81
N ARG A 83 -17.78 -13.39 -3.15
CA ARG A 83 -17.38 -12.02 -2.73
C ARG A 83 -16.02 -12.01 -2.01
N ILE A 84 -15.80 -13.03 -1.19
CA ILE A 84 -14.57 -13.21 -0.39
C ILE A 84 -13.38 -13.57 -1.30
N GLU A 85 -13.57 -14.44 -2.30
CA GLU A 85 -12.50 -14.78 -3.26
C GLU A 85 -12.00 -13.55 -4.04
N ILE A 86 -12.89 -12.62 -4.37
CA ILE A 86 -12.51 -11.36 -5.04
C ILE A 86 -11.67 -10.50 -4.10
N MET A 87 -12.06 -10.35 -2.83
CA MET A 87 -11.28 -9.61 -1.84
C MET A 87 -9.87 -10.19 -1.69
N PHE A 88 -9.73 -11.51 -1.61
CA PHE A 88 -8.43 -12.17 -1.55
C PHE A 88 -7.62 -12.03 -2.84
N SER A 89 -8.27 -12.06 -4.01
CA SER A 89 -7.61 -11.80 -5.30
C SER A 89 -7.04 -10.38 -5.33
N LYS A 90 -7.81 -9.38 -4.86
CA LYS A 90 -7.35 -7.99 -4.78
C LYS A 90 -6.17 -7.81 -3.85
N LEU A 91 -6.27 -8.34 -2.63
CA LEU A 91 -5.17 -8.31 -1.69
C LEU A 91 -3.89 -8.95 -2.28
N SER A 92 -4.04 -10.06 -3.00
CA SER A 92 -2.92 -10.70 -3.70
C SER A 92 -2.31 -9.81 -4.77
N SER A 93 -3.12 -9.12 -5.57
CA SER A 93 -2.62 -8.17 -6.57
C SER A 93 -1.89 -6.97 -5.95
N PHE A 94 -2.34 -6.49 -4.78
CA PHE A 94 -1.66 -5.44 -4.02
C PHE A 94 -0.29 -5.87 -3.52
N ILE A 95 -0.19 -7.09 -2.97
CA ILE A 95 1.08 -7.66 -2.53
C ILE A 95 2.04 -7.80 -3.73
N ILE A 96 1.55 -8.26 -4.88
CA ILE A 96 2.39 -8.38 -6.09
C ILE A 96 2.87 -7.02 -6.60
N ALA A 97 2.01 -5.99 -6.59
CA ALA A 97 2.43 -4.64 -6.94
C ALA A 97 3.54 -4.13 -6.02
N ALA A 98 3.42 -4.38 -4.71
CA ALA A 98 4.46 -4.05 -3.74
C ALA A 98 5.76 -4.82 -3.97
N MET A 99 5.70 -6.10 -4.34
CA MET A 99 6.88 -6.89 -4.73
C MET A 99 7.61 -6.29 -5.94
N VAL A 100 6.88 -5.78 -6.94
CA VAL A 100 7.49 -5.09 -8.09
C VAL A 100 8.17 -3.79 -7.65
N CYS A 101 7.51 -2.99 -6.81
CA CYS A 101 8.11 -1.78 -6.27
C CYS A 101 9.35 -2.08 -5.42
N PHE A 102 9.35 -3.18 -4.65
CA PHE A 102 10.51 -3.64 -3.89
C PHE A 102 11.69 -3.99 -4.81
N ILE A 103 11.46 -4.81 -5.84
CA ILE A 103 12.50 -5.18 -6.81
C ILE A 103 13.08 -3.93 -7.47
N PHE A 104 12.21 -2.98 -7.88
CA PHE A 104 12.65 -1.71 -8.45
C PHE A 104 13.49 -0.89 -7.47
N TYR A 105 13.06 -0.79 -6.21
CA TYR A 105 13.79 -0.08 -5.16
C TYR A 105 15.18 -0.66 -4.90
N GLU A 106 15.31 -1.99 -4.88
CA GLU A 106 16.61 -2.64 -4.70
C GLU A 106 17.52 -2.43 -5.92
N ILE A 107 16.99 -2.51 -7.15
CA ILE A 107 17.75 -2.16 -8.36
C ILE A 107 18.26 -0.73 -8.28
N LEU A 108 17.40 0.22 -7.90
CA LEU A 108 17.78 1.63 -7.75
C LEU A 108 18.85 1.81 -6.66
N SER A 109 18.74 1.08 -5.56
CA SER A 109 19.72 1.10 -4.46
C SER A 109 21.09 0.58 -4.89
N ILE A 110 21.12 -0.44 -5.76
CA ILE A 110 22.36 -0.94 -6.40
C ILE A 110 22.95 0.12 -7.31
N VAL A 111 22.16 0.72 -8.20
CA VAL A 111 22.62 1.78 -9.13
C VAL A 111 23.19 2.99 -8.36
N CYS A 112 22.61 3.33 -7.21
CA CYS A 112 23.05 4.44 -6.38
C CYS A 112 24.15 4.07 -5.36
N ASN A 113 24.70 2.85 -5.39
CA ASN A 113 25.70 2.35 -4.44
C ASN A 113 25.30 2.44 -2.95
N THR A 114 24.01 2.29 -2.64
CA THR A 114 23.47 2.29 -1.26
C THR A 114 22.95 0.93 -0.82
N PHE A 115 23.08 -0.08 -1.70
CA PHE A 115 22.59 -1.43 -1.45
C PHE A 115 23.26 -2.06 -0.23
N ASN A 116 22.44 -2.66 0.64
CA ASN A 116 22.91 -3.41 1.80
C ASN A 116 22.20 -4.77 1.86
N SER A 117 22.94 -5.83 1.54
CA SER A 117 22.42 -7.20 1.51
C SER A 117 21.82 -7.67 2.84
N LYS A 118 22.31 -7.15 3.97
CA LYS A 118 21.79 -7.48 5.31
C LYS A 118 20.38 -6.92 5.52
N MET A 119 20.04 -5.82 4.85
CA MET A 119 18.73 -5.16 4.97
C MET A 119 17.70 -5.66 3.96
N LEU A 120 18.10 -6.46 2.96
CA LEU A 120 17.23 -6.90 1.88
C LEU A 120 15.97 -7.61 2.38
N LEU A 121 16.11 -8.55 3.31
CA LEU A 121 14.96 -9.26 3.90
C LEU A 121 14.06 -8.34 4.73
N ASN A 122 14.66 -7.38 5.44
CA ASN A 122 13.92 -6.41 6.24
C ASN A 122 13.12 -5.44 5.36
N ASN A 123 13.72 -4.99 4.25
CA ASN A 123 13.06 -4.17 3.25
C ASN A 123 11.89 -4.95 2.62
N LEU A 124 12.13 -6.18 2.17
CA LEU A 124 11.10 -7.05 1.60
C LEU A 124 9.91 -7.21 2.57
N TYR A 125 10.21 -7.54 3.83
CA TYR A 125 9.19 -7.67 4.87
C TYR A 125 8.40 -6.37 5.06
N SER A 126 9.07 -5.22 5.06
CA SER A 126 8.44 -3.92 5.21
C SER A 126 7.49 -3.60 4.05
N PHE A 127 7.85 -3.93 2.81
CA PHE A 127 6.96 -3.79 1.66
C PHE A 127 5.72 -4.67 1.79
N ILE A 128 5.88 -5.92 2.23
CA ILE A 128 4.75 -6.85 2.41
C ILE A 128 3.81 -6.35 3.52
N VAL A 129 4.33 -5.97 4.69
CA VAL A 129 3.52 -5.48 5.81
C VAL A 129 2.81 -4.18 5.46
N PHE A 130 3.50 -3.26 4.79
CA PHE A 130 2.91 -2.01 4.32
C PHE A 130 1.77 -2.27 3.33
N ALA A 131 2.02 -3.07 2.31
CA ALA A 131 1.02 -3.40 1.28
C ALA A 131 -0.19 -4.15 1.86
N PHE A 132 0.04 -5.08 2.79
CA PHE A 132 -1.04 -5.78 3.47
C PHE A 132 -1.91 -4.83 4.28
N THR A 133 -1.31 -3.96 5.09
CA THR A 133 -2.07 -3.08 6.00
C THR A 133 -2.80 -1.97 5.23
N LEU A 134 -2.11 -1.29 4.32
CA LEU A 134 -2.72 -0.27 3.47
C LEU A 134 -3.76 -0.89 2.53
N GLY A 135 -3.44 -2.03 1.91
CA GLY A 135 -4.34 -2.70 0.97
C GLY A 135 -5.63 -3.20 1.61
N THR A 136 -5.56 -3.79 2.82
CA THR A 136 -6.76 -4.21 3.57
C THR A 136 -7.60 -3.04 4.04
N PHE A 137 -6.96 -1.90 4.37
CA PHE A 137 -7.66 -0.67 4.70
C PHE A 137 -8.39 -0.07 3.49
N GLU A 138 -7.72 0.02 2.34
CA GLU A 138 -8.34 0.46 1.07
C GLU A 138 -9.52 -0.44 0.67
N LEU A 139 -9.38 -1.76 0.83
CA LEU A 139 -10.48 -2.69 0.62
C LEU A 139 -11.66 -2.37 1.53
N LEU A 140 -11.43 -2.17 2.84
CA LEU A 140 -12.48 -1.83 3.79
C LEU A 140 -13.23 -0.56 3.38
N ILE A 141 -12.51 0.52 3.08
CA ILE A 141 -13.14 1.79 2.71
C ILE A 141 -13.90 1.65 1.40
N SER A 142 -13.33 0.99 0.39
CA SER A 142 -13.99 0.80 -0.90
C SER A 142 -15.32 0.04 -0.77
N VAL A 143 -15.38 -0.92 0.16
CA VAL A 143 -16.59 -1.65 0.48
C VAL A 143 -17.61 -0.74 1.19
N PHE A 144 -17.20 0.25 1.97
CA PHE A 144 -18.13 1.22 2.58
C PHE A 144 -18.62 2.27 1.59
N THR A 145 -17.72 2.87 0.83
CA THR A 145 -18.03 4.05 0.01
C THR A 145 -18.65 3.69 -1.33
N SER A 146 -18.45 2.45 -1.82
CA SER A 146 -18.69 2.08 -3.23
C SER A 146 -18.01 3.03 -4.23
N ASN A 147 -17.03 3.82 -3.79
CA ASN A 147 -16.42 4.87 -4.59
C ASN A 147 -14.92 4.89 -4.31
N PHE A 148 -14.16 4.45 -5.31
CA PHE A 148 -12.71 4.32 -5.23
C PHE A 148 -11.98 5.67 -5.13
N LEU A 149 -12.52 6.76 -5.72
CA LEU A 149 -11.93 8.10 -5.59
C LEU A 149 -11.99 8.54 -4.14
N LEU A 150 -13.15 8.30 -3.53
CA LEU A 150 -13.38 8.60 -2.12
C LEU A 150 -12.53 7.68 -1.22
N ALA A 151 -12.36 6.41 -1.58
CA ALA A 151 -11.45 5.49 -0.89
C ALA A 151 -10.00 5.99 -0.92
N GLY A 152 -9.47 6.32 -2.09
CA GLY A 152 -8.11 6.83 -2.24
C GLY A 152 -7.89 8.18 -1.56
N ILE A 153 -8.88 9.09 -1.56
CA ILE A 153 -8.81 10.35 -0.80
C ILE A 153 -8.77 10.08 0.70
N ILE A 154 -9.64 9.21 1.21
CA ILE A 154 -9.63 8.84 2.64
C ILE A 154 -8.30 8.18 3.01
N GLY A 155 -7.80 7.26 2.17
CA GLY A 155 -6.50 6.62 2.32
C GLY A 155 -5.37 7.64 2.41
N TYR A 156 -5.31 8.57 1.45
CA TYR A 156 -4.34 9.67 1.44
C TYR A 156 -4.42 10.49 2.74
N VAL A 157 -5.62 10.96 3.10
CA VAL A 157 -5.81 11.81 4.29
C VAL A 157 -5.36 11.10 5.56
N LEU A 158 -5.71 9.81 5.72
CA LEU A 158 -5.48 9.08 6.96
C LEU A 158 -4.07 8.52 7.11
N TYR A 159 -3.46 8.02 6.04
CA TYR A 159 -2.13 7.40 6.14
C TYR A 159 -0.98 8.38 5.91
N PHE A 160 -1.18 9.48 5.17
CA PHE A 160 -0.08 10.31 4.65
C PHE A 160 -0.02 11.69 5.33
N ASP A 161 0.52 12.68 4.61
CA ASP A 161 1.08 13.92 5.14
C ASP A 161 0.19 14.67 6.13
N LEU A 162 -1.13 14.73 5.90
CA LEU A 162 -2.03 15.54 6.71
C LEU A 162 -2.19 14.98 8.12
N ILE A 163 -2.55 13.71 8.26
CA ILE A 163 -2.67 13.07 9.58
C ILE A 163 -1.30 12.90 10.21
N LEU A 164 -0.27 12.55 9.44
CA LEU A 164 1.07 12.39 9.98
C LEU A 164 1.62 13.70 10.58
N ALA A 165 1.36 14.85 9.94
CA ALA A 165 1.68 16.16 10.49
C ALA A 165 0.92 16.48 11.79
N LEU A 166 -0.40 16.22 11.80
CA LEU A 166 -1.23 16.43 12.99
C LEU A 166 -0.80 15.55 14.17
N LEU A 167 -0.48 14.28 13.91
CA LEU A 167 0.01 13.35 14.93
C LEU A 167 1.40 13.76 15.44
N ASN A 168 2.31 14.19 14.57
CA ASN A 168 3.62 14.71 14.98
C ASN A 168 3.51 15.97 15.84
N GLN A 169 2.60 16.90 15.50
CA GLN A 169 2.34 18.07 16.32
C GLN A 169 1.77 17.69 17.69
N ALA A 170 0.85 16.71 17.73
CA ALA A 170 0.31 16.18 18.98
C ALA A 170 1.41 15.52 19.84
N LEU A 171 2.37 14.81 19.24
CA LEU A 171 3.52 14.24 19.95
C LEU A 171 4.47 15.30 20.51
N GLY A 172 4.67 16.40 19.78
CA GLY A 172 5.49 17.55 20.22
C GLY A 172 4.83 18.42 21.30
N SER A 173 3.51 18.32 21.46
CA SER A 173 2.78 19.09 22.46
C SER A 173 2.94 18.54 23.89
N GLY A 174 2.60 19.35 24.90
CA GLY A 174 2.64 19.00 26.33
C GLY A 174 1.57 17.97 26.79
N ARG A 175 1.11 17.10 25.90
CA ARG A 175 0.15 16.03 26.20
C ARG A 175 0.80 14.97 27.10
N SER A 176 -0.02 14.27 27.88
CA SER A 176 0.41 13.15 28.73
C SER A 176 1.10 12.06 27.91
N GLU A 177 2.10 11.39 28.49
CA GLU A 177 2.86 10.33 27.81
C GLU A 177 1.97 9.16 27.34
N ALA A 178 0.88 8.87 28.06
CA ALA A 178 -0.10 7.86 27.65
C ALA A 178 -0.71 8.14 26.27
N VAL A 179 -1.07 9.40 25.99
CA VAL A 179 -1.61 9.82 24.67
C VAL A 179 -0.54 9.69 23.60
N LYS A 180 0.71 10.04 23.91
CA LYS A 180 1.83 9.90 22.98
C LYS A 180 2.10 8.44 22.63
N GLN A 181 1.97 7.55 23.61
CA GLN A 181 2.09 6.11 23.40
C GLN A 181 0.98 5.59 22.48
N VAL A 182 -0.28 6.02 22.69
CA VAL A 182 -1.39 5.67 21.79
C VAL A 182 -1.11 6.12 20.36
N ILE A 183 -0.67 7.37 20.15
CA ILE A 183 -0.35 7.89 18.81
C ILE A 183 0.74 7.05 18.14
N ARG A 184 1.83 6.73 18.86
CA ARG A 184 2.92 5.89 18.33
C ARG A 184 2.49 4.45 18.02
N SER A 185 1.37 4.00 18.58
CA SER A 185 0.78 2.69 18.33
C SER A 185 -0.32 2.70 17.25
N LEU A 186 -0.65 3.84 16.65
CA LEU A 186 -1.63 3.89 15.56
C LEU A 186 -1.03 3.34 14.25
N PRO A 187 -1.74 2.48 13.50
CA PRO A 187 -1.24 1.95 12.23
C PRO A 187 -0.99 3.08 11.21
N PHE A 188 -1.79 4.15 11.23
CA PHE A 188 -1.62 5.33 10.40
C PHE A 188 -0.28 6.05 10.62
N TYR A 189 0.17 6.10 11.88
CA TYR A 189 1.45 6.68 12.23
C TYR A 189 2.60 5.74 11.86
N ILE A 190 2.44 4.46 12.22
CA ILE A 190 3.47 3.44 12.03
C ILE A 190 3.77 3.20 10.55
N ALA A 191 2.74 3.11 9.71
CA ALA A 191 2.86 2.71 8.31
C ALA A 191 3.91 3.54 7.56
N ASN A 192 3.74 4.86 7.50
CA ASN A 192 4.67 5.69 6.76
C ASN A 192 5.98 5.94 7.52
N THR A 193 5.94 6.13 8.84
CA THR A 193 7.19 6.34 9.60
C THR A 193 8.14 5.15 9.54
N GLY A 194 7.62 3.92 9.70
CA GLY A 194 8.40 2.70 9.59
C GLY A 194 8.81 2.36 8.15
N PHE A 195 7.93 2.62 7.18
CA PHE A 195 8.27 2.41 5.77
C PHE A 195 9.40 3.36 5.33
N TYR A 196 9.35 4.64 5.71
CA TYR A 196 10.38 5.62 5.34
C TYR A 196 11.73 5.37 6.03
N SER A 197 11.74 4.72 7.20
CA SER A 197 12.98 4.25 7.83
C SER A 197 13.56 2.97 7.21
N GLY A 198 12.89 2.38 6.21
CA GLY A 198 13.31 1.13 5.57
C GLY A 198 13.10 -0.11 6.44
N GLY A 199 12.21 -0.04 7.44
CA GLY A 199 12.08 -1.09 8.43
C GLY A 199 11.07 -0.79 9.53
N TYR A 200 10.34 -1.82 9.94
CA TYR A 200 9.50 -1.79 11.14
C TYR A 200 10.18 -2.52 12.29
N THR A 201 9.98 -2.02 13.51
CA THR A 201 10.27 -2.81 14.71
C THR A 201 9.31 -3.99 14.82
N VAL A 202 9.67 -5.01 15.61
CA VAL A 202 8.81 -6.19 15.84
C VAL A 202 7.42 -5.77 16.34
N ASN A 203 7.36 -4.87 17.32
CA ASN A 203 6.10 -4.38 17.88
C ASN A 203 5.25 -3.64 16.85
N GLN A 204 5.86 -2.76 16.05
CA GLN A 204 5.17 -2.06 14.97
C GLN A 204 4.59 -3.04 13.94
N SER A 205 5.36 -4.06 13.60
CA SER A 205 4.96 -5.08 12.63
C SER A 205 3.76 -5.90 13.13
N ILE A 206 3.77 -6.29 14.41
CA ILE A 206 2.65 -7.00 15.06
C ILE A 206 1.39 -6.13 15.00
N ILE A 207 1.49 -4.86 15.39
CA ILE A 207 0.35 -3.92 15.36
C ILE A 207 -0.22 -3.80 13.94
N MET A 208 0.65 -3.58 12.95
CA MET A 208 0.26 -3.44 11.54
C MET A 208 -0.46 -4.69 11.01
N ILE A 209 0.09 -5.88 11.28
CA ILE A 209 -0.53 -7.15 10.87
C ILE A 209 -1.88 -7.35 11.57
N CYS A 210 -1.95 -7.13 12.89
CA CYS A 210 -3.20 -7.24 13.64
C CYS A 210 -4.28 -6.28 13.10
N CYS A 211 -3.93 -5.02 12.85
CA CYS A 211 -4.83 -4.03 12.26
C CYS A 211 -5.26 -4.44 10.85
N GLY A 212 -4.34 -4.89 9.99
CA GLY A 212 -4.68 -5.34 8.64
C GLY A 212 -5.62 -6.55 8.63
N VAL A 213 -5.43 -7.51 9.53
CA VAL A 213 -6.36 -8.64 9.71
C VAL A 213 -7.74 -8.14 10.15
N LEU A 214 -7.80 -7.22 11.11
CA LEU A 214 -9.07 -6.62 11.55
C LEU A 214 -9.79 -5.88 10.42
N PHE A 215 -9.07 -5.12 9.60
CA PHE A 215 -9.63 -4.44 8.43
C PHE A 215 -10.16 -5.44 7.41
N LEU A 216 -9.42 -6.51 7.13
CA LEU A 216 -9.85 -7.56 6.20
C LEU A 216 -11.11 -8.28 6.69
N ILE A 217 -11.15 -8.68 7.97
CA ILE A 217 -12.33 -9.32 8.57
C ILE A 217 -13.54 -8.39 8.47
N SER A 218 -13.35 -7.11 8.79
CA SER A 218 -14.40 -6.10 8.70
C SER A 218 -14.89 -5.92 7.25
N ALA A 219 -13.98 -5.87 6.28
CA ALA A 219 -14.32 -5.72 4.87
C ALA A 219 -15.12 -6.93 4.37
N CYS A 220 -14.69 -8.14 4.72
CA CYS A 220 -15.40 -9.39 4.42
C CYS A 220 -16.79 -9.45 5.06
N ALA A 221 -16.93 -8.99 6.31
CA ALA A 221 -18.22 -8.96 7.00
C ALA A 221 -19.20 -7.96 6.34
N VAL A 222 -18.72 -6.78 5.94
CA VAL A 222 -19.55 -5.75 5.30
C VAL A 222 -19.94 -6.19 3.89
N ILE A 223 -19.01 -6.68 3.07
CA ILE A 223 -19.32 -7.09 1.69
C ILE A 223 -20.27 -8.29 1.64
N TYR A 224 -20.26 -9.15 2.67
CA TYR A 224 -21.20 -10.26 2.77
C TYR A 224 -22.64 -9.79 3.02
N ARG A 225 -22.81 -8.72 3.83
CA ARG A 225 -24.12 -8.15 4.18
C ARG A 225 -24.63 -7.09 3.20
N LYS A 226 -23.77 -6.58 2.33
CA LYS A 226 -24.11 -5.51 1.40
C LYS A 226 -24.94 -6.05 0.23
N ASP A 227 -26.19 -5.60 0.09
CA ASP A 227 -26.95 -5.86 -1.13
C ASP A 227 -26.36 -5.02 -2.27
N ILE A 228 -26.02 -5.68 -3.38
CA ILE A 228 -25.40 -5.08 -4.58
C ILE A 228 -26.33 -5.34 -5.77
#